data_AF-A0A0Q0GE26-F1
#
_entry.id   AF-A0A0Q0GE26-F1
#
_cell.length_a   1.000
_cell.length_b   1.000
_cell.length_c   1.000
_cell.angle_alpha   90.00
_cell.angle_beta   90.00
_cell.angle_gamma   90.00
#
_symmetry.space_group_name_H-M   'P 1'
#
loop_
_entity.id
_entity.type
_entity.pdbx_description
1 polymer ?
#
loop_
_entity_poly.entity_id
_entity_poly.type
_entity_poly.pdbx_seq_one_letter_code
_entity_poly.pdbx_strand_id
1 'polypeptide(L)'
;MEIYNPTQLNAQAAKNQQPSDGAKDIPSNNDVSGSKASISEISRDLKNSSILAAQEKVSIQSGDKSMALLYRAAIDSINSELAPTLGENVIQKNAENEVDYSPEATAERIVSFATNFFSVHQQQNSGMEFNEQLDSFMDIISGAIDQGFSEATEILTGLNVFEGDIEAGVDKTYSLIQAGLETFKQDTAKQADVESEQLT
;
A
#
# COMPACT_ATOMS: atom_id res chain seq x y z
N MET A 1 6.03 -17.69 -52.49
CA MET A 1 4.74 -18.03 -51.84
C MET A 1 4.62 -19.54 -51.89
N GLU A 2 3.90 -20.16 -50.94
CA GLU A 2 3.65 -21.61 -50.78
C GLU A 2 4.56 -22.40 -49.80
N ILE A 3 4.14 -22.34 -48.53
CA ILE A 3 3.78 -23.48 -47.66
C ILE A 3 3.68 -24.87 -48.32
N TYR A 4 4.37 -25.88 -47.77
CA TYR A 4 3.75 -27.14 -47.31
C TYR A 4 4.73 -28.03 -46.50
N ASN A 5 4.20 -28.61 -45.42
CA ASN A 5 4.78 -29.63 -44.53
C ASN A 5 4.45 -31.03 -45.12
N PRO A 6 5.23 -32.12 -44.95
CA PRO A 6 4.90 -33.02 -43.83
C PRO A 6 6.03 -33.92 -43.27
N THR A 7 5.89 -34.15 -41.97
CA THR A 7 6.28 -35.28 -41.11
C THR A 7 6.59 -36.63 -41.80
N GLN A 8 7.70 -37.28 -41.41
CA GLN A 8 7.83 -38.74 -41.18
C GLN A 8 8.89 -39.00 -40.09
N LEU A 9 8.48 -39.43 -38.90
CA LEU A 9 8.43 -40.83 -38.47
C LEU A 9 9.84 -41.41 -38.24
N ASN A 10 10.37 -41.24 -37.02
CA ASN A 10 11.61 -41.88 -36.60
C ASN A 10 11.28 -43.13 -35.78
N ALA A 11 11.54 -44.30 -36.36
CA ALA A 11 11.44 -45.59 -35.69
C ALA A 11 12.65 -46.45 -36.05
N GLN A 12 13.14 -47.15 -35.02
CA GLN A 12 14.08 -48.28 -35.03
C GLN A 12 15.58 -47.89 -35.12
N ALA A 13 16.35 -47.98 -34.03
CA ALA A 13 16.73 -49.13 -33.21
C ALA A 13 17.85 -50.01 -33.82
N ALA A 14 18.79 -50.32 -32.93
CA ALA A 14 19.69 -51.47 -32.90
C ALA A 14 21.01 -51.40 -33.70
N LYS A 15 22.12 -51.28 -32.98
CA LYS A 15 23.00 -52.42 -32.59
C LYS A 15 24.37 -51.89 -32.18
N ASN A 16 24.85 -52.31 -31.02
CA ASN A 16 26.20 -52.86 -30.91
C ASN A 16 26.34 -53.68 -29.63
N GLN A 17 26.78 -54.91 -29.80
CA GLN A 17 27.10 -55.87 -28.75
C GLN A 17 28.62 -56.07 -28.69
N GLN A 18 29.13 -56.07 -27.44
CA GLN A 18 30.22 -56.90 -26.88
C GLN A 18 31.68 -56.67 -27.31
N PRO A 19 32.69 -57.07 -26.49
CA PRO A 19 32.77 -58.27 -25.64
C PRO A 19 33.11 -58.08 -24.14
N SER A 20 33.07 -59.22 -23.46
CA SER A 20 33.03 -59.56 -22.02
C SER A 20 34.39 -59.63 -21.30
N ASP A 21 34.41 -59.47 -19.96
CA ASP A 21 34.75 -60.56 -19.02
C ASP A 21 34.68 -60.18 -17.52
N GLY A 22 34.02 -61.08 -16.76
CA GLY A 22 34.08 -61.47 -15.33
C GLY A 22 34.51 -60.54 -14.18
N ALA A 23 33.63 -60.39 -13.16
CA ALA A 23 33.79 -60.95 -11.80
C ALA A 23 32.62 -60.55 -10.85
N LYS A 24 32.43 -61.37 -9.81
CA LYS A 24 31.27 -61.60 -8.93
C LYS A 24 30.93 -60.55 -7.83
N ASP A 25 29.62 -60.49 -7.55
CA ASP A 25 28.88 -60.45 -6.26
C ASP A 25 28.92 -59.25 -5.26
N ILE A 26 27.70 -59.05 -4.72
CA ILE A 26 27.23 -58.44 -3.44
C ILE A 26 26.78 -56.96 -3.45
N PRO A 27 25.52 -56.65 -3.04
CA PRO A 27 24.96 -55.31 -2.98
C PRO A 27 25.33 -54.58 -1.67
N SER A 28 25.43 -53.25 -1.70
CA SER A 28 25.48 -52.45 -0.48
C SER A 28 24.68 -51.16 -0.64
N ASN A 29 23.59 -51.11 0.11
CA ASN A 29 22.86 -49.91 0.47
C ASN A 29 23.68 -49.10 1.48
N ASN A 30 23.90 -47.84 1.16
CA ASN A 30 23.87 -46.65 2.04
C ASN A 30 24.66 -45.58 1.31
N ASP A 31 24.09 -44.39 1.06
CA ASP A 31 24.31 -43.32 2.02
C ASP A 31 23.61 -42.01 1.61
N VAL A 32 23.07 -41.36 2.66
CA VAL A 32 22.75 -39.93 2.84
C VAL A 32 21.94 -39.15 1.80
N SER A 33 20.70 -38.86 2.25
CA SER A 33 20.07 -37.53 2.27
C SER A 33 21.05 -36.36 2.12
N GLY A 34 20.77 -35.51 1.14
CA GLY A 34 21.45 -34.25 0.92
C GLY A 34 21.02 -33.69 -0.42
N SER A 35 19.83 -33.10 -0.46
CA SER A 35 19.32 -32.32 -1.60
C SER A 35 20.28 -31.16 -1.87
N LYS A 36 21.34 -31.43 -2.61
CA LYS A 36 22.24 -30.44 -3.15
C LYS A 36 21.50 -29.85 -4.35
N ALA A 37 20.65 -28.86 -4.08
CA ALA A 37 20.07 -28.04 -5.14
C ALA A 37 21.21 -27.71 -6.11
N SER A 38 21.04 -28.06 -7.37
CA SER A 38 22.05 -27.84 -8.40
C SER A 38 22.42 -26.36 -8.38
N ILE A 39 23.67 -26.02 -8.67
CA ILE A 39 24.11 -24.61 -8.76
C ILE A 39 23.19 -23.81 -9.70
N SER A 40 22.57 -24.47 -10.69
CA SER A 40 21.55 -23.90 -11.56
C SER A 40 20.22 -23.57 -10.87
N GLU A 41 19.80 -24.36 -9.88
CA GLU A 41 18.57 -24.15 -9.11
C GLU A 41 18.78 -23.02 -8.11
N ILE A 42 19.90 -23.02 -7.38
CA ILE A 42 20.30 -21.90 -6.51
C ILE A 42 20.39 -20.60 -7.31
N SER A 43 20.96 -20.64 -8.51
CA SER A 43 21.05 -19.45 -9.38
C SER A 43 19.69 -18.99 -9.90
N ARG A 44 18.73 -19.90 -10.14
CA ARG A 44 17.34 -19.54 -10.50
C ARG A 44 16.60 -18.93 -9.33
N ASP A 45 16.74 -19.49 -8.14
CA ASP A 45 16.06 -18.98 -6.94
C ASP A 45 16.58 -17.61 -6.53
N LEU A 46 17.90 -17.39 -6.61
CA LEU A 46 18.51 -16.08 -6.42
C LEU A 46 18.04 -15.06 -7.48
N LYS A 47 17.87 -15.48 -8.74
CA LYS A 47 17.32 -14.61 -9.79
C LYS A 47 15.85 -14.28 -9.51
N ASN A 48 15.03 -15.27 -9.18
CA ASN A 48 13.62 -15.07 -8.88
C ASN A 48 13.43 -14.12 -7.68
N SER A 49 14.20 -14.30 -6.61
CA SER A 49 14.17 -13.38 -5.47
C SER A 49 14.67 -11.97 -5.81
N SER A 50 15.72 -11.84 -6.62
CA SER A 50 16.19 -10.52 -7.09
C SER A 50 15.20 -9.81 -8.01
N ILE A 51 14.48 -10.56 -8.85
CA ILE A 51 13.44 -10.04 -9.75
C ILE A 51 12.24 -9.58 -8.91
N LEU A 52 11.81 -10.35 -7.92
CA LEU A 52 10.72 -9.98 -7.01
C LEU A 52 11.07 -8.73 -6.20
N ALA A 53 12.28 -8.66 -5.63
CA ALA A 53 12.75 -7.48 -4.90
C ALA A 53 12.89 -6.25 -5.82
N ALA A 54 13.34 -6.44 -7.05
CA ALA A 54 13.39 -5.37 -8.05
C ALA A 54 11.99 -4.93 -8.46
N GLN A 55 11.04 -5.85 -8.63
CA GLN A 55 9.64 -5.52 -8.91
C GLN A 55 9.00 -4.78 -7.74
N GLU A 56 9.26 -5.20 -6.50
CA GLU A 56 8.78 -4.50 -5.31
C GLU A 56 9.35 -3.08 -5.23
N LYS A 57 10.67 -2.93 -5.44
CA LYS A 57 11.33 -1.62 -5.51
C LYS A 57 10.79 -0.76 -6.64
N VAL A 58 10.60 -1.33 -7.84
CA VAL A 58 10.03 -0.63 -8.99
C VAL A 58 8.59 -0.24 -8.73
N SER A 59 7.79 -1.08 -8.08
CA SER A 59 6.41 -0.76 -7.68
C SER A 59 6.33 0.30 -6.58
N ILE A 60 7.36 0.43 -5.74
CA ILE A 60 7.50 1.52 -4.75
C ILE A 60 7.96 2.81 -5.45
N GLN A 61 8.91 2.69 -6.38
CA GLN A 61 9.37 3.80 -7.20
C GLN A 61 8.32 4.30 -8.20
N SER A 62 7.38 3.46 -8.62
CA SER A 62 6.32 3.84 -9.56
C SER A 62 5.21 4.70 -8.93
N GLY A 63 5.46 5.32 -7.76
CA GLY A 63 4.55 6.25 -7.10
C GLY A 63 3.44 5.58 -6.29
N ASP A 64 2.73 4.60 -6.89
CA ASP A 64 1.50 4.03 -6.32
C ASP A 64 1.66 3.47 -4.91
N LYS A 65 2.69 2.63 -4.66
CA LYS A 65 2.90 2.08 -3.30
C LYS A 65 3.42 3.13 -2.32
N SER A 66 4.14 4.14 -2.79
CA SER A 66 4.60 5.26 -1.96
C SER A 66 3.43 6.14 -1.51
N MET A 67 2.50 6.43 -2.42
CA MET A 67 1.23 7.11 -2.10
C MET A 67 0.31 6.23 -1.23
N ALA A 68 0.30 4.91 -1.44
CA ALA A 68 -0.43 3.99 -0.57
C ALA A 68 0.12 3.99 0.86
N LEU A 69 1.45 4.06 1.02
CA LEU A 69 2.08 4.20 2.33
C LEU A 69 1.68 5.53 2.99
N LEU A 70 1.73 6.63 2.26
CA LEU A 70 1.28 7.94 2.72
C LEU A 70 -0.17 7.89 3.21
N TYR A 71 -1.08 7.36 2.39
CA TYR A 71 -2.47 7.18 2.75
C TYR A 71 -2.64 6.39 4.05
N ARG A 72 -1.93 5.26 4.19
CA ARG A 72 -2.00 4.41 5.39
C ARG A 72 -1.51 5.16 6.63
N ALA A 73 -0.38 5.85 6.55
CA ALA A 73 0.18 6.61 7.66
C ALA A 73 -0.76 7.74 8.11
N ALA A 74 -1.34 8.49 7.17
CA ALA A 74 -2.31 9.54 7.49
C ALA A 74 -3.54 8.96 8.22
N ILE A 75 -4.12 7.87 7.72
CA ILE A 75 -5.29 7.24 8.35
C ILE A 75 -4.93 6.66 9.73
N ASP A 76 -3.77 6.00 9.85
CA ASP A 76 -3.34 5.42 11.13
C ASP A 76 -3.08 6.52 12.19
N SER A 77 -2.52 7.68 11.79
CA SER A 77 -2.34 8.84 12.67
C SER A 77 -3.66 9.47 13.11
N ILE A 78 -4.59 9.71 12.17
CA ILE A 78 -5.95 10.20 12.47
C ILE A 78 -6.66 9.26 13.44
N ASN A 79 -6.53 7.95 13.24
CA ASN A 79 -7.12 6.95 14.14
C ASN A 79 -6.53 7.01 15.54
N SER A 80 -5.22 7.21 15.67
CA SER A 80 -4.54 7.33 16.96
C SER A 80 -5.02 8.55 17.74
N GLU A 81 -5.08 9.71 17.09
CA GLU A 81 -5.47 10.97 17.73
C GLU A 81 -6.97 11.05 18.02
N LEU A 82 -7.80 10.45 17.15
CA LEU A 82 -9.23 10.40 17.36
C LEU A 82 -9.67 9.22 18.22
N ALA A 83 -8.81 8.24 18.56
CA ALA A 83 -9.21 7.10 19.39
C ALA A 83 -9.86 7.48 20.75
N PRO A 84 -9.36 8.49 21.50
CA PRO A 84 -9.99 8.95 22.73
C PRO A 84 -11.40 9.54 22.50
N THR A 85 -11.65 10.11 21.32
CA THR A 85 -12.91 10.73 20.90
C THR A 85 -13.84 9.73 20.18
N LEU A 86 -13.35 8.63 19.60
CA LEU A 86 -14.16 7.73 18.77
C LEU A 86 -14.75 6.53 19.53
N GLY A 87 -14.18 6.18 20.69
CA GLY A 87 -14.53 4.92 21.37
C GLY A 87 -14.24 3.69 20.49
N GLU A 88 -14.77 2.53 20.86
CA GLU A 88 -14.42 1.21 20.28
C GLU A 88 -14.87 1.00 18.81
N ASN A 89 -15.40 2.03 18.14
CA ASN A 89 -15.77 1.98 16.72
C ASN A 89 -14.52 2.13 15.85
N VAL A 90 -13.67 1.10 15.87
CA VAL A 90 -12.46 1.03 15.05
C VAL A 90 -12.86 0.94 13.57
N ILE A 91 -12.71 2.09 12.92
CA ILE A 91 -12.48 2.35 11.50
C ILE A 91 -12.18 1.10 10.67
N GLN A 92 -13.02 0.85 9.66
CA GLN A 92 -12.74 -0.18 8.66
C GLN A 92 -11.55 0.22 7.79
N LYS A 93 -10.45 -0.54 7.90
CA LYS A 93 -9.30 -0.46 7.00
C LYS A 93 -9.75 -0.94 5.62
N ASN A 94 -10.07 -0.02 4.72
CA ASN A 94 -10.54 -0.37 3.37
C ASN A 94 -9.44 -1.15 2.61
N ALA A 95 -9.86 -2.25 1.97
CA ALA A 95 -8.99 -3.25 1.35
C ALA A 95 -8.31 -2.73 0.06
N GLU A 96 -7.10 -3.24 -0.17
CA GLU A 96 -6.02 -2.64 -0.99
C GLU A 96 -6.04 -3.01 -2.49
N ASN A 97 -7.18 -3.38 -3.08
CA ASN A 97 -7.22 -3.77 -4.49
C ASN A 97 -8.04 -2.77 -5.32
N GLU A 98 -7.42 -2.23 -6.38
CA GLU A 98 -7.99 -1.26 -7.33
C GLU A 98 -8.29 0.13 -6.74
N VAL A 99 -7.40 0.58 -5.86
CA VAL A 99 -7.49 1.91 -5.24
C VAL A 99 -6.73 2.92 -6.08
N ASP A 100 -7.40 3.98 -6.53
CA ASP A 100 -6.73 5.15 -7.12
C ASP A 100 -5.91 5.86 -6.02
N TYR A 101 -4.61 5.98 -6.28
CA TYR A 101 -3.62 6.64 -5.43
C TYR A 101 -3.13 7.96 -6.03
N SER A 102 -3.84 8.50 -7.02
CA SER A 102 -3.63 9.88 -7.45
C SER A 102 -3.69 10.83 -6.25
N PRO A 103 -2.93 11.95 -6.29
CA PRO A 103 -2.94 12.91 -5.20
C PRO A 103 -4.35 13.39 -4.83
N GLU A 104 -5.19 13.61 -5.83
CA GLU A 104 -6.60 14.00 -5.70
C GLU A 104 -7.44 12.95 -4.97
N ALA A 105 -7.46 11.70 -5.45
CA ALA A 105 -8.27 10.65 -4.86
C ALA A 105 -7.82 10.31 -3.42
N THR A 106 -6.51 10.40 -3.18
CA THR A 106 -5.93 10.20 -1.84
C THR A 106 -6.34 11.32 -0.89
N ALA A 107 -6.23 12.58 -1.33
CA ALA A 107 -6.62 13.74 -0.54
C ALA A 107 -8.12 13.72 -0.21
N GLU A 108 -8.98 13.47 -1.19
CA GLU A 108 -10.43 13.35 -1.01
C GLU A 108 -10.78 12.30 0.04
N ARG A 109 -10.12 11.12 -0.02
CA ARG A 109 -10.36 10.04 0.92
C ARG A 109 -9.94 10.41 2.34
N ILE A 110 -8.80 11.07 2.52
CA ILE A 110 -8.33 11.53 3.84
C ILE A 110 -9.26 12.59 4.43
N VAL A 111 -9.64 13.60 3.63
CA VAL A 111 -10.56 14.67 4.07
C VAL A 111 -11.92 14.07 4.44
N SER A 112 -12.50 13.23 3.57
CA SER A 112 -13.78 12.58 3.83
C SER A 112 -13.73 11.70 5.08
N PHE A 113 -12.61 10.98 5.24
CA PHE A 113 -12.38 10.14 6.40
C PHE A 113 -12.36 10.97 7.69
N ALA A 114 -11.48 11.96 7.77
CA ALA A 114 -11.29 12.77 8.98
C ALA A 114 -12.57 13.53 9.37
N THR A 115 -13.22 14.17 8.39
CA THR A 115 -14.38 15.05 8.64
C THR A 115 -15.65 14.30 9.04
N ASN A 116 -15.77 13.01 8.70
CA ASN A 116 -16.92 12.17 9.06
C ASN A 116 -17.11 12.05 10.59
N PHE A 117 -16.09 12.38 11.38
CA PHE A 117 -16.13 12.30 12.84
C PHE A 117 -16.62 13.57 13.54
N PHE A 118 -16.90 14.64 12.80
CA PHE A 118 -17.30 15.91 13.40
C PHE A 118 -18.60 15.78 14.23
N SER A 119 -19.59 15.00 13.77
CA SER A 119 -20.84 14.80 14.52
C SER A 119 -20.60 14.13 15.89
N VAL A 120 -19.67 13.16 15.94
CA VAL A 120 -19.29 12.50 17.19
C VAL A 120 -18.60 13.49 18.13
N HIS A 121 -17.68 14.29 17.59
CA HIS A 121 -17.00 15.34 18.34
C HIS A 121 -17.99 16.35 18.95
N GLN A 122 -18.98 16.80 18.18
CA GLN A 122 -20.04 17.70 18.69
C GLN A 122 -20.83 17.09 19.84
N GLN A 123 -21.22 15.81 19.74
CA GLN A 123 -21.98 15.14 20.80
C GLN A 123 -21.20 15.06 22.11
N GLN A 124 -19.91 14.74 22.03
CA GLN A 124 -19.03 14.63 23.19
C GLN A 124 -18.68 15.98 23.80
N ASN A 125 -18.66 17.03 22.99
CA ASN A 125 -18.35 18.39 23.39
C ASN A 125 -19.60 19.28 23.44
N SER A 126 -20.78 18.70 23.70
CA SER A 126 -22.08 19.41 23.70
C SER A 126 -22.20 20.56 24.72
N GLY A 127 -21.23 20.71 25.63
CA GLY A 127 -21.11 21.87 26.52
C GLY A 127 -20.34 23.06 25.95
N MET A 128 -19.74 22.93 24.76
CA MET A 128 -19.06 24.00 24.04
C MET A 128 -19.97 24.63 22.99
N GLU A 129 -19.71 25.89 22.66
CA GLU A 129 -20.39 26.56 21.55
C GLU A 129 -19.97 25.95 20.20
N PHE A 130 -20.84 26.01 19.19
CA PHE A 130 -20.60 25.36 17.90
C PHE A 130 -19.26 25.74 17.25
N ASN A 131 -18.91 27.03 17.25
CA ASN A 131 -17.64 27.49 16.68
C ASN A 131 -16.43 26.95 17.44
N GLU A 132 -16.52 26.82 18.77
CA GLU A 132 -15.46 26.22 19.59
C GLU A 132 -15.34 24.71 19.31
N GLN A 133 -16.47 24.01 19.11
CA GLN A 133 -16.48 22.61 18.72
C GLN A 133 -15.83 22.40 17.34
N LEU A 134 -16.12 23.28 16.38
CA LEU A 134 -15.56 23.22 15.05
C LEU A 134 -14.04 23.51 15.08
N ASP A 135 -13.62 24.60 15.72
CA ASP A 135 -12.21 24.98 15.80
C ASP A 135 -11.38 23.89 16.48
N SER A 136 -11.81 23.40 17.65
CA SER A 136 -11.10 22.32 18.36
C SER A 136 -11.05 21.02 17.56
N PHE A 137 -12.12 20.68 16.84
CA PHE A 137 -12.10 19.53 15.95
C PHE A 137 -11.09 19.69 14.80
N MET A 138 -11.09 20.86 14.17
CA MET A 138 -10.16 21.17 13.07
C MET A 138 -8.70 21.11 13.53
N ASP A 139 -8.40 21.60 14.73
CA ASP A 139 -7.06 21.52 15.31
C ASP A 139 -6.62 20.07 15.51
N ILE A 140 -7.50 19.22 16.05
CA ILE A 140 -7.20 17.79 16.26
C ILE A 140 -6.92 17.07 14.95
N ILE A 141 -7.81 17.19 13.96
CA ILE A 141 -7.65 16.42 12.71
C ILE A 141 -6.50 16.96 11.86
N SER A 142 -6.27 18.28 11.86
CA SER A 142 -5.15 18.87 11.12
C SER A 142 -3.82 18.43 11.73
N GLY A 143 -3.70 18.46 13.06
CA GLY A 143 -2.51 17.97 13.75
C GLY A 143 -2.23 16.49 13.48
N ALA A 144 -3.27 15.65 13.51
CA ALA A 144 -3.12 14.22 13.23
C ALA A 144 -2.70 13.94 11.77
N ILE A 145 -3.25 14.69 10.81
CA ILE A 145 -2.87 14.60 9.40
C ILE A 145 -1.42 15.02 9.21
N ASP A 146 -1.02 16.15 9.79
CA ASP A 146 0.35 16.68 9.71
C ASP A 146 1.37 15.68 10.25
N GLN A 147 1.06 15.06 11.40
CA GLN A 147 1.89 13.99 11.95
C GLN A 147 2.01 12.79 11.00
N GLY A 148 0.89 12.29 10.48
CA GLY A 148 0.90 11.13 9.58
C GLY A 148 1.65 11.40 8.27
N PHE A 149 1.57 12.62 7.75
CA PHE A 149 2.36 13.05 6.58
C PHE A 149 3.84 13.14 6.88
N SER A 150 4.22 13.69 8.04
CA SER A 150 5.61 13.76 8.47
C SER A 150 6.21 12.35 8.59
N GLU A 151 5.53 11.45 9.30
CA GLU A 151 5.97 10.07 9.48
C GLU A 151 6.10 9.31 8.15
N ALA A 152 5.12 9.46 7.24
CA ALA A 152 5.20 8.87 5.91
C ALA A 152 6.40 9.40 5.11
N THR A 153 6.61 10.71 5.12
CA THR A 153 7.71 11.37 4.43
C THR A 153 9.06 10.92 4.97
N GLU A 154 9.17 10.78 6.30
CA GLU A 154 10.37 10.22 6.95
C GLU A 154 10.65 8.78 6.50
N ILE A 155 9.62 7.92 6.40
CA ILE A 155 9.79 6.55 5.91
C ILE A 155 10.24 6.56 4.44
N LEU A 156 9.57 7.33 3.56
CA LEU A 156 9.93 7.43 2.14
C LEU A 156 11.35 7.96 1.95
N THR A 157 11.76 8.91 2.78
CA THR A 157 13.12 9.46 2.81
C THR A 157 14.12 8.39 3.28
N GLY A 158 13.80 7.65 4.36
CA GLY A 158 14.65 6.57 4.87
C GLY A 158 14.81 5.40 3.89
N LEU A 159 13.83 5.19 3.01
CA LEU A 159 13.88 4.24 1.90
C LEU A 159 14.61 4.80 0.66
N ASN A 160 15.01 6.08 0.69
CA ASN A 160 15.64 6.80 -0.41
C ASN A 160 14.81 6.75 -1.70
N VAL A 161 13.50 6.94 -1.57
CA VAL A 161 12.54 7.01 -2.69
C VAL A 161 11.75 8.33 -2.72
N PHE A 162 11.93 9.18 -1.72
CA PHE A 162 11.29 10.50 -1.68
C PHE A 162 12.01 11.50 -2.59
N GLU A 163 11.71 11.43 -3.89
CA GLU A 163 12.28 12.30 -4.92
C GLU A 163 11.34 12.41 -6.13
N GLY A 164 11.45 13.52 -6.87
CA GLY A 164 10.78 13.71 -8.16
C GLY A 164 9.26 13.62 -8.07
N ASP A 165 8.66 12.74 -8.85
CA ASP A 165 7.20 12.59 -8.94
C ASP A 165 6.57 12.15 -7.61
N ILE A 166 7.32 11.44 -6.74
CA ILE A 166 6.83 11.01 -5.42
C ILE A 166 6.72 12.23 -4.51
N GLU A 167 7.77 13.04 -4.41
CA GLU A 167 7.78 14.28 -3.61
C GLU A 167 6.67 15.23 -4.08
N ALA A 168 6.59 15.48 -5.39
CA ALA A 168 5.55 16.32 -5.98
C ALA A 168 4.13 15.76 -5.73
N GLY A 169 3.98 14.43 -5.73
CA GLY A 169 2.74 13.75 -5.39
C GLY A 169 2.33 13.99 -3.94
N VAL A 170 3.26 13.76 -2.99
CA VAL A 170 3.02 14.00 -1.55
C VAL A 170 2.64 15.46 -1.29
N ASP A 171 3.42 16.41 -1.82
CA ASP A 171 3.18 17.84 -1.64
C ASP A 171 1.81 18.25 -2.18
N LYS A 172 1.45 17.74 -3.35
CA LYS A 172 0.14 18.00 -3.97
C LYS A 172 -0.99 17.39 -3.13
N THR A 173 -0.85 16.17 -2.65
CA THR A 173 -1.84 15.54 -1.76
C THR A 173 -2.04 16.37 -0.51
N TYR A 174 -0.94 16.79 0.14
CA TYR A 174 -0.99 17.61 1.34
C TYR A 174 -1.71 18.93 1.10
N SER A 175 -1.36 19.65 0.03
CA SER A 175 -2.01 20.91 -0.34
C SER A 175 -3.52 20.74 -0.58
N LEU A 176 -3.93 19.64 -1.22
CA LEU A 176 -5.34 19.36 -1.48
C LEU A 176 -6.11 19.02 -0.21
N ILE A 177 -5.47 18.32 0.74
CA ILE A 177 -6.07 18.05 2.04
C ILE A 177 -6.30 19.35 2.80
N GLN A 178 -5.28 20.22 2.88
CA GLN A 178 -5.41 21.50 3.58
C GLN A 178 -6.53 22.36 2.97
N ALA A 179 -6.64 22.40 1.64
CA ALA A 179 -7.75 23.07 0.96
C ALA A 179 -9.12 22.42 1.26
N GLY A 180 -9.19 21.09 1.32
CA GLY A 180 -10.41 20.35 1.64
C GLY A 180 -10.87 20.56 3.09
N LEU A 181 -9.94 20.59 4.04
CA LEU A 181 -10.19 20.90 5.45
C LEU A 181 -10.71 22.33 5.63
N GLU A 182 -10.10 23.31 4.97
CA GLU A 182 -10.56 24.69 5.00
C GLU A 182 -11.97 24.83 4.39
N THR A 183 -12.22 24.14 3.27
CA THR A 183 -13.56 24.12 2.64
C THR A 183 -14.59 23.53 3.60
N PHE A 184 -14.28 22.39 4.23
CA PHE A 184 -15.14 21.77 5.22
C PHE A 184 -15.45 22.74 6.38
N LYS A 185 -14.44 23.40 6.93
CA LYS A 185 -14.61 24.38 8.01
C LYS A 185 -15.55 25.51 7.61
N GLN A 186 -15.31 26.11 6.45
CA GLN A 186 -16.13 27.23 5.95
C GLN A 186 -17.59 26.81 5.69
N ASP A 187 -17.81 25.67 5.06
CA ASP A 187 -19.15 25.21 4.73
C ASP A 187 -19.93 24.78 5.97
N THR A 188 -19.24 24.18 6.95
CA THR A 188 -19.81 23.81 8.24
C THR A 188 -20.21 25.03 9.06
N ALA A 189 -19.37 26.07 9.09
CA ALA A 189 -19.71 27.34 9.74
C ALA A 189 -20.92 28.03 9.10
N LYS A 190 -20.97 28.11 7.75
CA LYS A 190 -22.10 28.70 7.03
C LYS A 190 -23.42 27.96 7.30
N GLN A 191 -23.38 26.63 7.39
CA GLN A 191 -24.57 25.83 7.67
C GLN A 191 -25.17 26.16 9.04
N ALA A 192 -24.33 26.33 10.07
CA ALA A 192 -24.78 26.71 11.40
C ALA A 192 -25.44 28.10 11.44
N ASP A 193 -24.89 29.07 10.71
CA ASP A 193 -25.49 30.41 10.62
C ASP A 193 -26.89 30.35 9.98
N VAL A 194 -27.06 29.58 8.90
CA VAL A 194 -28.36 29.44 8.20
C VAL A 194 -29.42 28.77 9.06
N GLU A 195 -29.05 27.76 9.86
CA GLU A 195 -29.99 27.09 10.77
C GLU A 195 -30.42 28.01 11.92
N SER A 196 -29.55 28.89 12.38
CA SER A 196 -29.87 29.86 13.43
C SER A 196 -30.87 30.93 12.99
N GLU A 197 -30.85 31.33 11.71
CA GLU A 197 -31.76 32.35 11.14
C GLU A 197 -33.16 31.79 10.80
N GLN A 198 -33.31 30.49 10.55
CA GLN A 198 -34.61 29.87 10.23
C GLN A 198 -35.47 29.58 11.48
N LEU A 199 -34.89 29.66 12.68
CA LEU A 199 -35.56 29.40 13.96
C LEU A 199 -36.01 30.67 14.70
N THR A 200 -35.71 31.86 14.15
CA THR A 200 -36.17 33.18 14.65
C THR A 200 -37.28 33.77 13.81
#